data_AF-A0A6A6F2K4-F1
#
_entry.id   AF-A0A6A6F2K4-F1
#
_cell.length_a   1.000
_cell.length_b   1.000
_cell.length_c   1.000
_cell.angle_alpha   90.00
_cell.angle_beta   90.00
_cell.angle_gamma   90.00
#
_symmetry.space_group_name_H-M   'P 1'
#
loop_
_entity.id
_entity.type
_entity.pdbx_description
1 polymer ?
#
loop_
_entity_poly.entity_id
_entity_poly.type
_entity_poly.pdbx_seq_one_letter_code
_entity_poly.pdbx_strand_id
1 'polypeptide(L)' 'LRSHMRIHQPKDHFCHHPGCTYETTSNKDLERHAVIHSPEPKFSCQFCGQPGKRKDNMRRH' A
#
# COMPACT_ATOMS: atom_id res chain seq x y z
N LEU A 1 11.51 21.03 -4.09
CA LEU A 1 10.65 20.03 -3.38
C LEU A 1 9.61 19.38 -4.33
N ARG A 2 10.02 18.69 -5.40
CA ARG A 2 9.06 18.07 -6.37
C ARG A 2 8.18 16.96 -5.78
N SER A 3 8.69 16.19 -4.83
CA SER A 3 7.93 15.13 -4.15
C SER A 3 6.84 15.69 -3.24
N HIS A 4 7.13 16.75 -2.48
CA HIS A 4 6.13 17.45 -1.67
C HIS A 4 5.03 18.05 -2.54
N MET A 5 5.33 18.64 -3.70
CA MET A 5 4.29 19.22 -4.56
C MET A 5 3.20 18.21 -4.99
N ARG A 6 3.47 16.90 -4.94
CA ARG A 6 2.47 15.85 -5.20
C ARG A 6 1.36 15.77 -4.17
N ILE A 7 1.54 16.31 -2.96
CA ILE A 7 0.43 16.37 -1.97
C ILE A 7 -0.59 17.46 -2.29
N HIS A 8 -0.19 18.45 -3.11
CA HIS A 8 -1.07 19.54 -3.56
C HIS A 8 -1.70 19.26 -4.93
N GLN A 9 -1.31 18.17 -5.60
CA GLN A 9 -1.89 17.78 -6.87
C GLN A 9 -3.25 17.09 -6.66
N PRO A 10 -4.17 17.23 -7.63
CA PRO A 10 -5.41 16.47 -7.61
C PRO A 10 -5.09 14.98 -7.65
N LYS A 11 -5.78 14.21 -6.80
CA LYS A 11 -5.68 12.76 -6.79
C LYS A 11 -6.38 12.22 -8.05
N ASP A 12 -5.64 11.47 -8.83
CA ASP A 12 -6.02 10.93 -10.12
C ASP A 12 -6.05 9.40 -10.12
N HIS A 13 -5.58 8.76 -9.05
CA HIS A 13 -5.55 7.32 -8.88
C HIS A 13 -6.49 6.89 -7.75
N PHE A 14 -7.49 6.07 -8.10
CA PHE A 14 -8.54 5.61 -7.19
C PHE A 14 -8.49 4.10 -7.00
N CYS A 15 -8.80 3.65 -5.78
CA CYS A 15 -8.99 2.24 -5.51
C CYS A 15 -10.33 1.76 -6.07
N HIS A 16 -10.29 0.70 -6.87
CA HIS A 16 -11.47 0.10 -7.48
C HIS A 16 -12.09 -1.02 -6.62
N HIS A 17 -11.62 -1.20 -5.38
CA HIS A 17 -12.17 -2.22 -4.49
C HIS A 17 -13.52 -1.76 -3.92
N PRO A 18 -14.56 -2.61 -3.94
CA PRO A 18 -15.88 -2.23 -3.44
C PRO A 18 -15.82 -1.79 -1.98
N GLY A 19 -16.37 -0.61 -1.68
CA GLY A 19 -16.35 -0.03 -0.34
C GLY A 19 -15.03 0.66 0.06
N CYS A 20 -14.05 0.75 -0.85
CA CYS A 20 -12.82 1.49 -0.60
C CYS A 20 -12.87 2.90 -1.20
N THR A 21 -12.60 3.92 -0.38
CA THR A 21 -12.56 5.33 -0.79
C THR A 21 -11.12 5.85 -0.93
N TYR A 22 -10.13 4.95 -1.03
CA TYR A 22 -8.73 5.34 -1.10
C TYR A 22 -8.39 5.98 -2.44
N GLU A 23 -7.72 7.12 -2.37
CA GLU A 23 -7.32 7.95 -3.51
C GLU A 23 -5.91 8.50 -3.28
N THR A 24 -5.11 8.58 -4.35
CA THR A 24 -3.72 9.02 -4.31
C THR A 24 -3.32 9.73 -5.60
N THR A 25 -2.21 10.48 -5.56
CA THR A 25 -1.61 11.19 -6.71
C THR A 25 -0.53 10.36 -7.41
N SER A 26 -0.43 9.06 -7.07
CA SER A 26 0.70 8.22 -7.43
C SER A 26 0.25 6.77 -7.59
N ASN A 27 0.41 6.25 -8.80
CA ASN A 27 0.08 4.87 -9.14
C ASN A 27 0.77 3.86 -8.21
N LYS A 28 2.07 4.07 -7.92
CA LYS A 28 2.84 3.20 -7.02
C LYS A 28 2.24 3.09 -5.62
N ASP A 29 1.66 4.19 -5.13
CA ASP A 29 1.01 4.20 -3.82
C ASP A 29 -0.33 3.48 -3.87
N LEU A 30 -1.04 3.53 -4.99
CA LEU A 30 -2.27 2.77 -5.23
C LEU A 30 -2.02 1.26 -5.30
N GLU A 31 -1.01 0.83 -6.06
CA GLU A 31 -0.59 -0.58 -6.13
C GLU A 31 -0.20 -1.12 -4.75
N ARG A 32 0.57 -0.31 -4.00
CA ARG A 32 0.97 -0.65 -2.63
C ARG A 32 -0.22 -0.68 -1.68
N HIS A 33 -1.23 0.16 -1.88
CA HIS A 33 -2.47 0.12 -1.11
C HIS A 33 -3.26 -1.16 -1.42
N ALA A 34 -3.36 -1.56 -2.69
CA ALA A 34 -4.16 -2.72 -3.11
C ALA A 34 -3.82 -4.03 -2.38
N VAL A 35 -2.60 -4.16 -1.85
CA VAL A 35 -2.20 -5.32 -1.03
C VAL A 35 -3.05 -5.50 0.23
N ILE A 36 -3.71 -4.45 0.75
CA ILE A 36 -4.58 -4.58 1.93
C ILE A 36 -5.83 -5.41 1.62
N HIS A 37 -6.33 -5.31 0.39
CA HIS A 37 -7.49 -6.02 -0.12
C HIS A 37 -7.17 -7.47 -0.50
N SER A 38 -5.88 -7.79 -0.66
CA SER A 38 -5.44 -9.17 -0.82
C SER A 38 -5.61 -9.93 0.51
N PRO A 39 -6.34 -11.06 0.53
CA PRO A 39 -6.47 -11.88 1.73
C PRO A 39 -5.16 -12.59 2.08
N GLU A 40 -4.31 -12.86 1.09
CA GLU A 40 -3.07 -13.60 1.30
C GLU A 40 -1.88 -12.70 1.69
N PRO A 41 -1.20 -13.00 2.81
CA PRO A 41 0.08 -12.37 3.14
C PRO A 41 1.19 -12.87 2.21
N LYS A 42 1.97 -11.95 1.65
CA LYS A 42 3.08 -12.27 0.72
C LYS A 42 4.40 -12.57 1.41
N PHE A 43 4.51 -12.26 2.69
CA PHE A 43 5.73 -12.41 3.48
C PHE A 43 5.39 -13.14 4.77
N SER A 44 6.31 -13.98 5.24
CA SER A 44 6.23 -14.63 6.55
C SER A 44 7.55 -14.41 7.28
N CYS A 45 7.46 -14.13 8.58
CA CYS A 45 8.64 -14.08 9.43
C CYS A 45 9.18 -15.50 9.63
N GLN A 46 10.47 -15.72 9.36
CA GLN A 46 11.08 -17.05 9.51
C GLN A 46 11.25 -17.49 10.96
N PHE A 47 11.23 -16.55 11.91
CA PHE A 47 11.45 -16.84 13.33
C PHE A 47 10.15 -17.10 14.11
N CYS A 48 9.11 -16.32 13.84
CA CYS A 48 7.83 -16.42 14.57
C CYS A 48 6.64 -16.79 13.69
N GLY A 49 6.83 -16.95 12.38
CA GLY A 49 5.78 -17.31 11.43
C GLY A 49 4.76 -16.21 11.13
N GLN A 50 4.95 -15.00 11.66
CA GLN A 50 3.96 -13.92 11.54
C GLN A 50 3.74 -13.52 10.07
N PRO A 51 2.48 -13.42 9.61
CA PRO A 51 2.16 -13.04 8.25
C PRO A 51 2.33 -11.52 8.03
N GLY A 52 2.89 -11.16 6.88
CA GLY A 52 3.09 -9.78 6.46
C GLY A 52 2.61 -9.53 5.04
N LYS A 53 1.89 -8.43 4.84
CA LYS A 53 1.43 -7.99 3.51
C LYS A 53 2.46 -7.14 2.75
N ARG A 54 3.45 -6.56 3.47
CA ARG A 54 4.47 -5.66 2.92
C ARG A 54 5.87 -5.97 3.45
N LYS A 55 6.86 -5.88 2.57
CA LYS A 55 8.28 -6.16 2.87
C LYS A 55 8.86 -5.18 3.89
N ASP A 56 8.56 -3.90 3.76
CA ASP A 56 9.08 -2.87 4.66
C ASP A 56 8.49 -2.98 6.07
N ASN A 57 7.21 -3.37 6.18
CA ASN A 57 6.61 -3.73 7.47
C ASN A 57 7.28 -4.97 8.07
N MET A 58 7.52 -6.01 7.28
CA MET A 58 8.20 -7.23 7.73
C MET A 58 9.65 -6.98 8.18
N ARG A 59 10.35 -6.01 7.58
CA ARG A 59 11.71 -5.66 8.00
C ARG A 59 11.78 -4.99 9.38
N ARG A 60 10.69 -4.34 9.80
CA ARG A 60 10.60 -3.65 11.10
C ARG A 60 9.92 -4.52 12.17
N HIS A 61 9.11 -5.48 11.75
CA HIS A 61 8.47 -6.48 12.59
C HIS A 61 9.51 -7.28 13.38
#